data_AF-A0A941A1P0-F1
#
_entry.id   AF-A0A941A1P0-F1
#
_cell.length_a   1.000
_cell.length_b   1.000
_cell.length_c   1.000
_cell.angle_alpha   90.00
_cell.angle_beta   90.00
_cell.angle_gamma   90.00
#
_symmetry.space_group_name_H-M   'P 1'
#
loop_
_entity.id
_entity.type
_entity.pdbx_description
1 polymer ?
#
loop_
_entity_poly.entity_id
_entity_poly.type
_entity_poly.pdbx_seq_one_letter_code
_entity_poly.pdbx_strand_id
1 'polypeptide(L)' 'IQAARAHLKGKAALIGYVPTSLLRDGSPEEVGAAARQCLDEGVDALNAGCAVPADTPLDNIRAMIAAAGELGGR' A
#
# COMPACT_ATOMS: atom_id res chain seq x y z
N ILE A 1 -11.58 1.12 0.14
CA ILE A 1 -11.35 2.59 0.34
C ILE A 1 -12.59 3.47 0.14
N GLN A 2 -13.40 3.26 -0.91
CA GLN A 2 -14.54 4.14 -1.25
C GLN A 2 -15.56 4.36 -0.11
N ALA A 3 -15.93 3.29 0.60
CA ALA A 3 -16.80 3.40 1.76
C ALA A 3 -16.21 4.33 2.84
N ALA A 4 -14.91 4.22 3.12
CA ALA A 4 -14.25 5.08 4.11
C ALA A 4 -14.28 6.56 3.67
N ARG A 5 -14.00 6.84 2.39
CA ARG A 5 -14.09 8.21 1.83
C ARG A 5 -15.50 8.80 1.98
N ALA A 6 -16.54 8.02 1.68
CA ALA A 6 -17.93 8.47 1.80
C ALA A 6 -18.31 8.85 3.25
N HIS A 7 -17.82 8.10 4.25
CA HIS A 7 -18.11 8.37 5.65
C HIS A 7 -17.26 9.50 6.23
N LEU A 8 -15.98 9.56 5.87
CA LEU A 8 -15.04 10.53 6.41
C LEU A 8 -15.18 11.93 5.79
N LYS A 9 -15.74 12.03 4.57
CA LYS A 9 -16.05 13.30 3.90
C LYS A 9 -14.86 14.29 3.91
N GLY A 10 -13.66 13.77 3.65
CA GLY A 10 -12.42 14.56 3.61
C GLY A 10 -11.87 15.04 4.97
N LYS A 11 -12.45 14.58 6.09
CA LYS A 11 -12.03 15.02 7.45
C LYS A 11 -10.81 14.27 8.00
N ALA A 12 -10.38 13.21 7.33
CA ALA A 12 -9.24 12.40 7.73
C ALA A 12 -8.51 11.88 6.49
N ALA A 13 -7.18 11.80 6.61
CA ALA A 13 -6.36 11.09 5.65
C ALA A 13 -6.52 9.57 5.83
N LEU A 14 -6.44 8.83 4.72
CA LEU A 14 -6.46 7.37 4.67
C LEU A 14 -5.05 6.86 4.39
N ILE A 15 -4.56 5.96 5.24
CA ILE A 15 -3.24 5.35 5.15
C ILE A 15 -3.41 3.84 4.94
N GLY A 16 -2.66 3.25 4.00
CA GLY A 16 -2.72 1.82 3.68
C GLY A 16 -3.27 1.53 2.28
N TYR A 17 -3.58 0.29 1.89
CA TYR A 17 -3.38 -0.95 2.63
C TYR A 17 -2.75 -2.02 1.73
N VAL A 18 -1.47 -2.29 1.89
CA VAL A 18 -0.91 -3.53 1.35
C VAL A 18 -1.14 -4.67 2.35
N PRO A 19 -1.77 -5.80 1.98
CA PRO A 19 -1.99 -6.90 2.91
C PRO A 19 -0.69 -7.39 3.54
N THR A 20 -0.66 -7.51 4.87
CA THR A 20 0.58 -7.87 5.59
C THR A 20 1.05 -9.29 5.31
N SER A 21 0.13 -10.23 5.08
CA SER A 21 0.47 -11.57 4.60
C SER A 21 1.11 -11.53 3.21
N LEU A 22 0.62 -10.69 2.30
CA LEU A 22 1.22 -10.53 0.98
C LEU A 22 2.64 -9.94 1.06
N LEU A 23 2.86 -8.97 1.95
CA LEU A 23 4.20 -8.42 2.18
C LEU A 23 5.18 -9.51 2.63
N ARG A 24 4.77 -10.47 3.46
CA ARG A 24 5.64 -11.56 3.94
C ARG A 24 5.76 -12.72 2.96
N ASP A 25 4.64 -13.20 2.45
CA ASP A 25 4.53 -14.50 1.79
C ASP A 25 4.46 -14.39 0.26
N GLY A 26 4.24 -13.19 -0.29
CA GLY A 26 4.12 -12.94 -1.72
C GLY A 26 5.46 -12.64 -2.42
N SER A 27 5.37 -12.47 -3.74
CA SER A 27 6.48 -12.04 -4.58
C SER A 27 6.58 -10.51 -4.70
N PRO A 28 7.75 -9.96 -5.09
CA PRO A 28 7.89 -8.52 -5.33
C PRO A 28 6.92 -7.98 -6.38
N GLU A 29 6.60 -8.78 -7.41
CA GLU A 29 5.64 -8.39 -8.46
C GLU A 29 4.23 -8.22 -7.89
N GLU A 30 3.74 -9.19 -7.11
CA GLU A 30 2.42 -9.14 -6.49
C GLU A 30 2.33 -7.99 -5.48
N VAL A 31 3.39 -7.76 -4.72
CA VAL A 31 3.46 -6.63 -3.77
C VAL A 31 3.40 -5.29 -4.50
N GLY A 32 4.16 -5.14 -5.60
CA GLY A 32 4.11 -3.93 -6.42
C GLY A 32 2.73 -3.71 -7.04
N ALA A 33 2.07 -4.77 -7.50
CA ALA A 33 0.73 -4.70 -8.07
C ALA A 33 -0.32 -4.27 -7.03
N ALA A 34 -0.27 -4.87 -5.84
CA ALA A 34 -1.15 -4.50 -4.73
C ALA A 34 -0.90 -3.04 -4.29
N ALA A 35 0.36 -2.61 -4.21
CA ALA A 35 0.71 -1.23 -3.86
C ALA A 35 0.15 -0.20 -4.87
N ARG A 36 0.26 -0.46 -6.17
CA ARG A 36 -0.35 0.37 -7.22
C ARG A 36 -1.87 0.40 -7.08
N GLN A 37 -2.50 -0.75 -6.86
CA GLN A 37 -3.93 -0.81 -6.62
C GLN A 37 -4.37 0.04 -5.42
N CYS A 38 -3.63 0.01 -4.31
CA CYS A 38 -3.95 0.85 -3.14
C CYS A 38 -3.94 2.34 -3.48
N LEU A 39 -2.92 2.78 -4.23
CA LEU A 39 -2.80 4.15 -4.68
C LEU A 39 -3.94 4.54 -5.63
N ASP A 40 -4.26 3.69 -6.60
CA ASP A 40 -5.37 3.89 -7.54
C ASP A 40 -6.74 3.92 -6.84
N GLU A 41 -6.91 3.15 -5.76
CA GLU A 41 -8.10 3.19 -4.92
C GLU A 41 -8.25 4.51 -4.13
N GLY A 42 -7.21 5.34 -4.12
CA GLY A 42 -7.24 6.70 -3.61
C GLY A 42 -6.95 6.81 -2.12
N VAL A 43 -5.93 6.12 -1.62
CA VAL A 43 -5.35 6.38 -0.29
C VAL A 43 -4.46 7.62 -0.32
N ASP A 44 -4.34 8.32 0.80
CA ASP A 44 -3.49 9.52 0.89
C ASP A 44 -2.02 9.18 1.15
N ALA A 45 -1.76 8.02 1.78
CA ALA A 45 -0.40 7.50 1.95
C ALA A 45 -0.40 5.97 1.85
N LEU A 46 0.50 5.44 1.03
CA LEU A 46 0.73 4.00 0.94
C LEU A 46 1.37 3.49 2.23
N ASN A 47 0.86 2.39 2.75
CA ASN A 47 1.45 1.68 3.88
C ASN A 47 0.99 0.23 3.90
N ALA A 48 1.58 -0.59 4.78
CA ALA A 48 1.02 -1.86 5.17
C ALA A 48 -0.36 -1.66 5.82
N GLY A 49 -1.27 -2.63 5.65
CA GLY A 49 -2.60 -2.59 6.26
C GLY A 49 -2.60 -2.75 7.79
N CYS A 50 -1.47 -3.17 8.37
CA CYS A 50 -1.19 -3.26 9.79
C CYS A 50 0.34 -3.17 9.99
N ALA A 51 0.92 -3.86 10.97
CA ALA A 51 2.36 -3.95 11.14
C ALA A 51 3.02 -4.78 10.02
N VAL A 52 4.21 -4.36 9.57
CA VAL A 52 5.06 -5.15 8.66
C VAL A 52 5.62 -6.34 9.44
N PRO A 53 5.45 -7.59 8.97
CA PRO A 53 6.07 -8.76 9.59
C PRO A 53 7.61 -8.65 9.65
N ALA A 54 8.20 -9.11 10.76
CA ALA A 54 9.64 -8.97 10.99
C ALA A 54 10.50 -9.74 9.96
N ASP A 55 9.93 -10.77 9.36
CA ASP A 55 10.53 -11.65 8.36
C ASP A 55 10.12 -11.28 6.92
N THR A 56 9.51 -10.11 6.69
CA THR A 56 9.20 -9.64 5.34
C THR A 56 10.47 -9.52 4.48
N PRO A 57 10.51 -10.16 3.29
CA PRO A 57 11.64 -10.03 2.38
C PRO A 57 11.90 -8.57 1.98
N LEU A 58 13.17 -8.18 1.95
CA LEU A 58 13.57 -6.80 1.59
C LEU A 58 13.10 -6.41 0.19
N ASP A 59 13.08 -7.36 -0.75
CA ASP A 59 12.65 -7.07 -2.13
C ASP A 59 11.15 -6.77 -2.22
N ASN A 60 10.33 -7.32 -1.32
CA ASN A 60 8.92 -6.94 -1.21
C ASN A 60 8.78 -5.49 -0.70
N ILE A 61 9.59 -5.08 0.28
CA ILE A 61 9.61 -3.67 0.73
C ILE A 61 10.05 -2.74 -0.40
N ARG A 62 11.11 -3.12 -1.15
CA ARG A 62 11.58 -2.34 -2.30
C ARG A 62 10.52 -2.21 -3.39
N ALA A 63 9.77 -3.28 -3.67
CA ALA A 63 8.68 -3.23 -4.63
C ALA A 63 7.56 -2.28 -4.19
N MET A 64 7.20 -2.27 -2.90
CA MET A 64 6.23 -1.33 -2.35
C MET A 64 6.72 0.13 -2.47
N ILE A 65 8.00 0.39 -2.19
CA ILE A 65 8.62 1.72 -2.33
C ILE A 65 8.64 2.17 -3.79
N ALA A 66 9.03 1.27 -4.71
CA ALA A 66 9.08 1.57 -6.14
C ALA A 66 7.70 1.99 -6.68
N ALA A 67 6.65 1.25 -6.31
CA ALA A 67 5.28 1.60 -6.67
C ALA A 67 4.85 2.99 -6.19
N ALA A 68 5.27 3.41 -4.99
CA ALA A 68 5.01 4.77 -4.51
C ALA A 68 5.79 5.83 -5.32
N GLY A 69 7.05 5.55 -5.66
CA GLY A 69 7.91 6.45 -6.43
C GLY A 69 7.41 6.72 -7.85
N GLU A 70 6.81 5.72 -8.51
CA GLU A 70 6.22 5.85 -9.86
C GLU A 70 5.09 6.89 -9.93
N LEU A 71 4.39 7.13 -8.82
CA LEU A 71 3.27 8.06 -8.72
C LEU A 71 3.67 9.42 -8.13
N GLY A 72 4.60 9.46 -7.18
CA GLY A 72 5.08 10.70 -6.55
C GLY A 72 5.97 11.57 -7.44
N GLY A 73 6.42 11.07 -8.60
CA GLY A 73 7.17 11.82 -9.60
C GLY A 73 6.31 12.56 -10.63
N ARG A 74 4.98 12.66 -10.42
CA ARG A 74 4.02 13.41 -11.25
C ARG A 74 3.63 14.72 -10.58
#